data_AF-A0A962UTN7-F1
#
_entry.id   AF-A0A962UTN7-F1
#
_cell.length_a   1.000
_cell.length_b   1.000
_cell.length_c   1.000
_cell.angle_alpha   90.00
_cell.angle_beta   90.00
_cell.angle_gamma   90.00
#
_symmetry.space_group_name_H-M   'P 1'
#
loop_
_entity.id
_entity.type
_entity.pdbx_description
1 polymer ?
#
loop_
_entity_poly.entity_id
_entity_poly.type
_entity_poly.pdbx_seq_one_letter_code
_entity_poly.pdbx_strand_id
1 'polypeptide(L)' 'DNYQCVVPTTWNGSPRDIKGNIGAFEASLMNTKVERAEEPVEILRTIHSFDPCIACAVHLTDEHGEEMLKVQVT' A
#
# COMPACT_ATOMS: atom_id res chain seq x y z
N ASP A 1 -4.99 17.41 22.36
CA ASP A 1 -5.14 15.95 22.29
C ASP A 1 -5.60 15.51 20.91
N ASN A 2 -4.66 15.34 19.98
CA ASN A 2 -4.87 14.65 18.70
C ASN A 2 -3.51 14.25 18.15
N TYR A 3 -3.31 12.94 17.90
CA TYR A 3 -2.10 12.40 17.30
C TYR A 3 -2.45 11.75 15.97
N GLN A 4 -1.73 12.09 14.91
CA GLN A 4 -1.99 11.61 13.55
C GLN A 4 -0.68 11.22 12.88
N CYS A 5 -0.68 10.08 12.21
CA CYS A 5 0.47 9.56 11.50
C CYS A 5 0.23 9.70 9.99
N VAL A 6 1.18 10.29 9.28
CA VAL A 6 1.24 10.26 7.82
C VAL A 6 2.56 9.63 7.44
N VAL A 7 2.54 8.38 6.97
CA VAL A 7 3.75 7.58 6.75
C VAL A 7 4.03 7.34 5.26
N PRO A 8 5.24 6.92 4.86
CA PRO A 8 5.63 6.81 3.45
C PRO A 8 4.70 5.93 2.61
N THR A 9 4.31 4.76 3.12
CA THR A 9 3.41 3.86 2.38
C THR A 9 1.98 4.42 2.28
N THR A 10 1.56 5.31 3.18
CA THR A 10 0.28 6.05 3.04
C THR A 10 0.30 6.95 1.80
N TRP A 11 1.44 7.58 1.49
CA TRP A 11 1.61 8.37 0.27
C TRP A 11 1.70 7.49 -0.98
N ASN A 12 2.52 6.44 -0.94
CA ASN A 12 2.78 5.64 -2.13
C ASN A 12 1.58 4.78 -2.53
N GLY A 13 0.92 4.17 -1.54
CA GLY A 13 -0.25 3.31 -1.70
C GLY A 13 -1.58 4.04 -1.54
N SER A 14 -1.61 5.38 -1.61
CA SER A 14 -2.83 6.15 -1.48
C SER A 14 -3.84 5.76 -2.58
N PRO A 15 -5.15 5.65 -2.26
CA PRO A 15 -6.18 5.54 -3.27
C PRO A 15 -6.32 6.87 -4.04
N ARG A 16 -7.23 6.91 -5.01
CA ARG A 16 -7.55 8.13 -5.74
C ARG A 16 -8.02 9.24 -4.81
N ASP A 17 -7.54 10.45 -5.07
CA ASP A 17 -7.97 11.65 -4.32
C ASP A 17 -9.38 12.11 -4.73
N ILE A 18 -9.87 13.17 -4.08
CA ILE A 18 -11.20 13.75 -4.34
C ILE A 18 -11.36 14.31 -5.77
N LYS A 19 -10.26 14.54 -6.49
CA LYS A 19 -10.25 14.98 -7.89
C LYS A 19 -10.07 13.81 -8.85
N GLY A 20 -9.93 12.58 -8.34
CA GLY A 20 -9.71 11.37 -9.10
C GLY A 20 -8.26 11.14 -9.52
N ASN A 21 -7.30 11.90 -8.99
CA ASN A 21 -5.88 11.68 -9.29
C ASN A 21 -5.41 10.36 -8.68
N ILE A 22 -4.64 9.60 -9.44
CA ILE A 22 -4.13 8.29 -9.04
C ILE A 22 -2.89 8.41 -8.15
N GLY A 23 -2.73 7.45 -7.23
CA GLY A 23 -1.57 7.36 -6.32
C GLY A 23 -0.31 6.82 -7.00
N ALA A 24 0.82 6.78 -6.28
CA ALA A 24 2.10 6.34 -6.86
C ALA A 24 2.08 4.87 -7.31
N PHE A 25 1.47 3.96 -6.53
CA PHE A 25 1.31 2.56 -6.91
C PHE A 25 0.46 2.42 -8.18
N GLU A 26 -0.71 3.05 -8.20
CA GLU A 26 -1.60 3.04 -9.37
C GLU A 26 -0.90 3.60 -10.61
N ALA A 27 -0.18 4.72 -10.48
CA ALA A 27 0.58 5.32 -11.58
C ALA A 27 1.71 4.42 -12.07
N SER A 28 2.45 3.77 -11.16
CA SER A 28 3.58 2.91 -11.50
C SER A 28 3.18 1.66 -12.30
N LEU A 29 1.94 1.19 -12.11
CA LEU A 29 1.41 0.03 -12.83
C LEU A 29 0.85 0.38 -14.20
N MET A 30 0.61 1.66 -14.50
CA MET A 30 0.08 2.09 -15.79
C MET A 30 0.98 1.61 -16.94
N ASN A 31 0.37 0.99 -17.95
CA ASN A 31 1.04 0.47 -19.14
C ASN A 31 2.05 -0.67 -18.86
N THR A 32 2.04 -1.27 -17.67
CA THR A 32 2.84 -2.47 -17.39
C THR A 32 2.32 -3.62 -18.24
N LYS A 33 3.20 -4.22 -19.05
CA LYS A 33 2.87 -5.43 -19.82
C LYS A 33 2.85 -6.62 -18.87
N VAL A 34 1.80 -7.41 -18.94
CA VAL A 34 1.64 -8.64 -18.16
C VAL A 34 1.53 -9.79 -19.17
N GLU A 35 2.50 -10.70 -19.16
CA GLU A 35 2.51 -11.82 -20.09
C GLU A 35 1.42 -12.84 -19.76
N ARG A 36 1.27 -13.15 -18.45
CA ARG A 36 0.29 -14.13 -17.94
C ARG A 36 -0.50 -13.52 -16.80
N ALA A 37 -1.79 -13.31 -17.01
CA ALA A 37 -2.64 -12.62 -16.04
C ALA A 37 -2.80 -13.42 -14.74
N GLU A 38 -2.75 -14.75 -14.81
CA GLU A 38 -2.84 -15.66 -13.66
C GLU A 38 -1.55 -15.71 -12.83
N GLU A 39 -0.43 -15.24 -13.39
CA GLU A 39 0.90 -15.20 -12.75
C GLU A 39 1.53 -13.81 -12.93
N PRO A 40 1.00 -12.75 -12.29
CA PRO A 40 1.34 -11.35 -12.59
C PRO A 40 2.66 -10.92 -11.92
N VAL A 41 3.76 -11.56 -12.28
CA VAL A 41 5.10 -11.32 -11.71
C VAL A 41 5.56 -9.87 -11.95
N GLU A 42 5.16 -9.27 -13.06
CA GLU A 42 5.50 -7.88 -13.41
C GLU A 42 4.84 -6.89 -12.46
N ILE A 43 3.59 -7.14 -12.05
CA ILE A 43 2.89 -6.32 -11.06
C ILE A 43 3.60 -6.42 -9.70
N LEU A 44 3.89 -7.64 -9.27
CA LEU A 44 4.59 -7.88 -7.99
C LEU A 44 5.98 -7.21 -7.98
N ARG A 45 6.72 -7.30 -9.09
CA ARG A 45 8.04 -6.67 -9.22
C ARG A 45 7.96 -5.15 -9.06
N THR A 46 6.99 -4.50 -9.71
CA THR A 46 6.84 -3.05 -9.61
C THR A 46 6.44 -2.64 -8.19
N ILE A 47 5.45 -3.30 -7.59
CA ILE A 47 4.98 -2.94 -6.24
C ILE A 47 6.04 -3.22 -5.16
N HIS A 48 6.75 -4.36 -5.23
CA HIS A 48 7.82 -4.66 -4.27
C HIS A 48 9.01 -3.69 -4.38
N SER A 49 9.20 -3.00 -5.50
CA SER A 49 10.25 -1.96 -5.61
C SER A 49 10.03 -0.77 -4.69
N PHE A 50 8.81 -0.58 -4.18
CA PHE A 50 8.46 0.43 -3.20
C PHE A 50 8.57 -0.02 -1.74
N ASP A 51 8.92 -1.30 -1.49
CA ASP A 51 8.98 -1.90 -0.15
C ASP A 51 7.69 -1.63 0.69
N PRO A 52 6.52 -2.14 0.24
CA PRO A 52 5.23 -1.78 0.82
C PRO A 52 5.05 -2.37 2.23
N CYS A 53 4.97 -1.49 3.24
CA CYS A 53 4.56 -1.84 4.60
C CYS A 53 3.07 -1.50 4.83
N ILE A 54 2.17 -2.48 4.69
CA ILE A 54 0.73 -2.26 4.88
C ILE A 54 0.39 -1.94 6.35
N ALA A 55 1.05 -2.60 7.30
CA ALA A 55 0.89 -2.29 8.72
C ALA A 55 1.20 -0.83 9.04
N CYS A 56 2.24 -0.28 8.38
CA CYS A 56 2.58 1.13 8.49
C CYS A 56 1.49 2.01 7.87
N ALA A 57 1.03 1.67 6.65
CA ALA A 57 0.09 2.49 5.88
C ALA A 57 -1.26 2.73 6.59
N VAL A 58 -1.76 1.73 7.32
CA VAL A 58 -3.07 1.78 8.01
C VAL A 58 -2.96 1.76 9.54
N HIS A 59 -1.73 1.76 10.08
CA HIS A 59 -1.46 1.82 11.52
C HIS A 59 -2.09 0.67 12.31
N LEU A 60 -1.68 -0.58 12.04
CA LEU A 60 -2.19 -1.77 12.77
C LEU A 60 -1.76 -1.86 14.25
N THR A 61 -1.01 -0.86 14.73
CA THR A 61 -0.54 -0.74 16.12
C THR A 61 -1.01 0.59 16.69
N ASP A 62 -1.44 0.58 17.96
CA ASP A 62 -1.87 1.79 18.64
C ASP A 62 -0.67 2.65 19.14
N GLU A 63 -0.99 3.76 19.80
CA GLU A 63 0.00 4.69 20.37
C GLU A 63 0.88 4.08 21.48
N HIS A 64 0.46 2.95 22.05
CA HIS A 64 1.18 2.21 23.08
C HIS A 64 1.97 1.02 22.51
N GLY A 65 1.86 0.76 21.21
CA GLY A 65 2.54 -0.33 20.53
C GLY A 65 1.83 -1.68 20.65
N GLU A 66 0.57 -1.70 21.11
CA GLU A 66 -0.23 -2.91 21.21
C GLU A 66 -0.79 -3.30 19.84
N GLU A 67 -0.83 -4.61 19.57
CA GLU A 67 -1.33 -5.16 18.30
C GLU A 67 -2.86 -5.05 18.26
N MET A 68 -3.40 -4.19 17.39
CA MET A 68 -4.84 -3.93 17.35
C MET A 68 -5.62 -5.01 16.60
N LEU A 69 -4.98 -5.68 15.63
CA LEU A 69 -5.62 -6.66 14.76
C LEU A 69 -4.58 -7.68 14.28
N LYS A 70 -4.90 -8.96 14.48
CA LYS A 70 -4.14 -10.08 13.94
C LYS A 70 -4.88 -10.73 12.79
N VAL A 71 -4.30 -10.68 11.60
CA VAL A 71 -4.86 -11.30 10.40
C VAL A 71 -4.19 -12.66 10.17
N GLN A 72 -4.97 -13.73 10.22
CA GLN A 72 -4.49 -15.08 9.94
C GLN A 72 -4.89 -15.47 8.52
N VAL A 73 -3.92 -15.73 7.65
CA VAL A 73 -4.16 -16.19 6.28
C VAL A 73 -4.12 -17.71 6.28
N THR A 74 -5.27 -18.35 6.04
CA THR A 74 -5.43 -19.80 5.84
C THR A 74 -5.27 -20.19 4.39
#